data_AF-A0A2N0NBU6-F1
#
_entry.id   AF-A0A2N0NBU6-F1
#
_cell.length_a   1.000
_cell.length_b   1.000
_cell.length_c   1.000
_cell.angle_alpha   90.00
_cell.angle_beta   90.00
_cell.angle_gamma   90.00
#
_symmetry.space_group_name_H-M   'P 1'
#
loop_
_entity.id
_entity.type
_entity.pdbx_description
1 polymer ?
#
loop_
_entity_poly.entity_id
_entity_poly.type
_entity_poly.pdbx_seq_one_letter_code
_entity_poly.pdbx_strand_id
1 'polypeptide(L)'
;MKKAIKEMNNITSNIKWQPCTAHTLQLVVGKGLNSVKLLVLRAKKLIDFFLRPKQSQRLEEIQKKSQNQVNVNAGKTSEYFLQVVADISTRWNSTYYAWDRLIKIKGYIQILIVELVNNESDTDAKKDGKQLEKIML
;
A
#
# COMPACT_ATOMS: atom_id res chain seq x y z
N MET A 1 20.81 -16.34 -3.64
CA MET A 1 21.63 -16.53 -2.42
C MET A 1 22.20 -17.95 -2.29
N LYS A 2 21.39 -19.01 -2.29
CA LYS A 2 21.89 -20.42 -2.20
C LYS A 2 22.96 -20.80 -3.24
N LYS A 3 22.82 -20.33 -4.48
CA LYS A 3 23.82 -20.53 -5.56
C LYS A 3 25.17 -19.88 -5.24
N ALA A 4 25.15 -18.61 -4.85
CA ALA A 4 26.36 -17.87 -4.47
C ALA A 4 27.07 -18.48 -3.24
N ILE A 5 26.30 -18.97 -2.24
CA ILE A 5 26.86 -19.69 -1.08
C ILE A 5 27.56 -20.98 -1.52
N LYS A 6 26.93 -21.75 -2.43
CA LYS A 6 27.52 -22.97 -2.98
C LYS A 6 28.81 -22.68 -3.75
N GLU A 7 28.84 -21.60 -4.54
CA GLU A 7 30.02 -21.18 -5.29
C GLU A 7 31.16 -20.70 -4.39
N MET A 8 30.87 -19.93 -3.33
CA MET A 8 31.89 -19.49 -2.36
C MET A 8 32.52 -20.66 -1.58
N ASN A 9 31.70 -21.63 -1.18
CA ASN A 9 32.20 -22.84 -0.50
C ASN A 9 33.13 -23.67 -1.39
N ASN A 10 32.98 -23.59 -2.72
CA ASN A 10 33.88 -24.26 -3.67
C ASN A 10 35.22 -23.52 -3.84
N ILE A 11 35.26 -22.21 -3.57
CA ILE A 11 36.46 -21.37 -3.73
C ILE A 11 37.30 -21.36 -2.46
N THR A 12 36.66 -21.37 -1.28
CA THR A 12 37.36 -21.40 0.01
C THR A 12 36.52 -22.08 1.08
N SER A 13 37.09 -23.12 1.70
CA SER A 13 36.46 -23.88 2.79
C SER A 13 36.41 -23.12 4.11
N ASN A 14 37.12 -21.98 4.20
CA ASN A 14 37.33 -21.26 5.46
C ASN A 14 36.29 -20.15 5.70
N ILE A 15 35.45 -19.83 4.72
CA ILE A 15 34.37 -18.86 4.88
C ILE A 15 33.13 -19.57 5.42
N LYS A 16 32.74 -19.23 6.65
CA LYS A 16 31.47 -19.69 7.23
C LYS A 16 30.36 -18.71 6.89
N TRP A 17 29.36 -19.18 6.14
CA TRP A 17 28.15 -18.38 5.90
C TRP A 17 27.33 -18.23 7.19
N GLN A 18 26.86 -17.02 7.46
CA GLN A 18 25.93 -16.73 8.54
C GLN A 18 24.56 -16.29 7.97
N PRO A 19 23.45 -16.89 8.44
CA PRO A 19 22.12 -16.47 8.03
C PRO A 19 21.83 -15.04 8.51
N CYS A 20 21.23 -14.25 7.63
CA CYS A 20 20.70 -12.94 8.02
C CYS A 20 19.32 -13.10 8.65
N THR A 21 19.18 -12.75 9.93
CA THR A 21 17.91 -12.80 10.66
C THR A 21 16.81 -11.99 9.97
N ALA A 22 17.13 -10.79 9.46
CA ALA A 22 16.16 -9.96 8.74
C ALA A 22 15.67 -10.63 7.45
N HIS A 23 16.54 -11.32 6.72
CA HIS A 23 16.14 -12.10 5.54
C HIS A 23 15.26 -13.30 5.92
N THR A 24 15.60 -14.00 7.00
CA THR A 24 14.74 -15.09 7.50
C THR A 24 13.35 -14.57 7.88
N LEU A 25 13.28 -13.42 8.55
CA LEU A 25 12.01 -12.78 8.90
C LEU A 25 11.19 -12.41 7.64
N GLN A 26 11.82 -11.84 6.61
CA GLN A 26 11.19 -11.59 5.31
C GLN A 26 10.51 -12.86 4.76
N LEU A 27 11.24 -13.98 4.76
CA LEU A 27 10.74 -15.24 4.23
C LEU A 27 9.58 -15.79 5.06
N VAL A 28 9.66 -15.68 6.39
CA VAL A 28 8.59 -16.12 7.31
C VAL A 28 7.33 -15.30 7.09
N VAL A 29 7.44 -13.97 7.05
CA VAL A 29 6.30 -13.07 6.80
C VAL A 29 5.69 -13.35 5.43
N GLY A 30 6.52 -13.45 4.37
CA GLY A 30 6.05 -13.74 3.02
C GLY A 30 5.31 -15.09 2.92
N LYS A 31 5.81 -16.13 3.60
CA LYS A 31 5.12 -17.43 3.68
C LYS A 31 3.83 -17.34 4.47
N GLY A 32 3.81 -16.63 5.60
CA GLY A 32 2.62 -16.41 6.41
C GLY A 32 1.51 -15.72 5.62
N LEU A 33 1.85 -14.67 4.86
CA LEU A 33 0.89 -13.93 4.02
C LEU A 33 0.28 -14.78 2.89
N ASN A 34 0.91 -15.88 2.48
CA ASN A 34 0.31 -16.78 1.50
C ASN A 34 -0.98 -17.45 2.02
N SER A 35 -1.11 -17.66 3.34
CA SER A 35 -2.35 -18.17 3.94
C SER A 35 -3.55 -17.24 3.72
N VAL A 36 -3.29 -15.94 3.57
CA VAL A 36 -4.29 -14.88 3.35
C VAL A 36 -4.12 -14.19 1.99
N LYS A 37 -3.63 -14.93 0.99
CA LYS A 37 -3.26 -14.40 -0.34
C LYS A 37 -4.39 -13.57 -0.99
N LEU A 38 -5.65 -13.98 -0.82
CA LEU A 38 -6.78 -13.24 -1.38
C LEU A 38 -6.91 -11.83 -0.79
N LEU A 39 -6.75 -11.69 0.53
CA LEU A 39 -6.74 -10.39 1.21
C LEU A 39 -5.55 -9.54 0.77
N VAL A 40 -4.37 -10.16 0.64
CA VAL A 40 -3.17 -9.49 0.13
C VAL A 40 -3.39 -8.94 -1.27
N LEU A 41 -3.99 -9.73 -2.17
CA LEU A 41 -4.29 -9.28 -3.54
C LEU A 41 -5.33 -8.15 -3.55
N ARG A 42 -6.35 -8.21 -2.68
CA ARG A 42 -7.34 -7.13 -2.56
C ARG A 42 -6.70 -5.84 -2.03
N ALA A 43 -5.91 -5.92 -0.97
CA ALA A 43 -5.17 -4.78 -0.44
C ALA A 43 -4.23 -4.17 -1.49
N LYS A 44 -3.53 -4.99 -2.27
CA LYS A 44 -2.70 -4.52 -3.38
C LYS A 44 -3.50 -3.77 -4.44
N LYS A 45 -4.64 -4.32 -4.89
CA LYS A 45 -5.53 -3.62 -5.84
C LYS A 45 -6.00 -2.27 -5.32
N LEU A 46 -6.30 -2.19 -4.02
CA LEU A 46 -6.70 -0.93 -3.38
C LEU A 46 -5.54 0.07 -3.37
N ILE A 47 -4.33 -0.39 -3.04
CA ILE A 47 -3.12 0.43 -3.07
C ILE A 47 -2.87 0.95 -4.48
N ASP A 48 -2.87 0.06 -5.48
CA ASP A 48 -2.64 0.39 -6.89
C ASP A 48 -3.70 1.35 -7.46
N PHE A 49 -4.94 1.31 -6.94
CA PHE A 49 -5.97 2.28 -7.29
C PHE A 49 -5.56 3.70 -6.87
N PHE A 50 -5.11 3.87 -5.63
CA PHE A 50 -4.73 5.18 -5.08
C PHE A 50 -3.33 5.66 -5.47
N LEU A 51 -2.44 4.77 -5.92
CA LEU A 51 -1.14 5.17 -6.48
C LEU A 51 -1.28 5.92 -7.82
N ARG A 52 -2.46 5.88 -8.46
CA ARG A 52 -2.72 6.69 -9.67
C ARG A 52 -2.85 8.17 -9.28
N PRO A 53 -2.17 9.11 -9.96
CA PRO A 53 -2.16 10.53 -9.58
C PRO A 53 -3.55 11.13 -9.37
N LYS A 54 -4.49 10.87 -10.29
CA LYS A 54 -5.89 11.33 -10.20
C LYS A 54 -6.59 10.87 -8.91
N GLN A 55 -6.39 9.61 -8.51
CA GLN A 55 -7.07 9.05 -7.34
C GLN A 55 -6.38 9.47 -6.04
N SER A 56 -5.04 9.61 -6.05
CA SER A 56 -4.29 10.16 -4.92
C SER A 56 -4.76 11.58 -4.60
N GLN A 57 -4.91 12.42 -5.62
CA GLN A 57 -5.38 13.80 -5.45
C GLN A 57 -6.81 13.84 -4.86
N ARG A 58 -7.73 13.03 -5.40
CA ARG A 58 -9.10 12.94 -4.87
C ARG A 58 -9.13 12.51 -3.40
N LEU A 59 -8.28 11.57 -3.00
CA LEU A 59 -8.17 11.14 -1.60
C LEU A 59 -7.66 12.27 -0.70
N GLU A 60 -6.72 13.07 -1.18
CA GLU A 60 -6.22 14.25 -0.45
C GLU A 60 -7.30 15.33 -0.30
N GLU A 61 -8.07 15.59 -1.36
CA GLU A 61 -9.19 16.54 -1.34
C GLU A 61 -10.28 16.15 -0.34
N ILE A 62 -10.64 14.87 -0.27
CA ILE A 62 -11.59 14.37 0.74
C ILE A 62 -11.05 14.56 2.16
N GLN A 63 -9.75 14.31 2.38
CA GLN A 63 -9.15 14.54 3.69
C GLN A 63 -9.17 16.02 4.07
N LYS A 64 -8.85 16.93 3.14
CA LYS A 64 -8.95 18.39 3.32
C LYS A 64 -10.36 18.82 3.71
N LYS A 65 -11.36 18.39 2.93
CA LYS A 65 -12.79 18.68 3.19
C LYS A 65 -13.21 18.19 4.58
N SER A 66 -12.82 16.97 4.93
CA SER A 66 -13.24 16.32 6.18
C SER A 66 -12.57 16.91 7.42
N GLN A 67 -11.37 17.48 7.29
CA GLN A 67 -10.62 18.09 8.40
C GLN A 67 -10.87 19.60 8.53
N ASN A 68 -11.73 20.20 7.68
CA ASN A 68 -11.94 21.65 7.59
C ASN A 68 -10.64 22.46 7.38
N GLN A 69 -9.61 21.84 6.79
CA GLN A 69 -8.32 22.49 6.54
C GLN A 69 -8.26 23.01 5.10
N VAL A 70 -8.60 24.30 4.93
CA VAL A 70 -8.64 24.97 3.62
C VAL A 70 -7.27 25.54 3.21
N ASN A 71 -6.29 25.63 4.13
CA ASN A 71 -5.02 26.35 3.92
C ASN A 71 -3.79 25.62 4.51
N VAL A 72 -3.51 24.40 4.05
CA VAL A 72 -2.24 23.72 4.38
C VAL A 72 -1.21 24.05 3.31
N ASN A 73 -0.12 24.71 3.69
CA ASN A 73 1.00 25.02 2.81
C ASN A 73 1.51 23.75 2.10
N ALA A 74 1.71 23.83 0.78
CA ALA A 74 2.10 22.70 -0.09
C ALA A 74 3.39 21.96 0.33
N GLY A 75 4.20 22.57 1.20
CA GLY A 75 5.42 21.98 1.78
C GLY A 75 5.19 21.09 3.02
N LYS A 76 3.99 21.07 3.62
CA LYS A 76 3.65 20.27 4.81
C LYS A 76 2.55 19.23 4.59
N THR A 77 2.12 19.07 3.35
CA THR A 77 0.99 18.22 2.91
C THR A 77 1.12 16.76 3.37
N SER A 78 2.35 16.23 3.43
CA SER A 78 2.62 14.86 3.88
C SER A 78 2.48 14.63 5.38
N GLU A 79 2.52 15.70 6.18
CA GLU A 79 2.42 15.64 7.65
C GLU A 79 0.95 15.59 8.08
N TYR A 80 0.04 16.18 7.30
CA TYR A 80 -1.40 16.26 7.58
C TYR A 80 -2.27 15.29 6.78
N PHE A 81 -1.88 14.96 5.54
CA PHE A 81 -2.65 14.08 4.66
C PHE A 81 -1.96 12.74 4.46
N LEU A 82 -2.70 11.69 4.76
CA LEU A 82 -2.21 10.33 4.69
C LEU A 82 -2.38 9.80 3.26
N GLN A 83 -1.29 9.82 2.49
CA GLN A 83 -1.22 9.12 1.22
C GLN A 83 -1.01 7.61 1.43
N VAL A 84 -1.44 6.82 0.45
CA VAL A 84 -1.20 5.38 0.42
C VAL A 84 0.29 5.11 0.18
N VAL A 85 0.82 4.08 0.83
CA VAL A 85 2.21 3.65 0.69
C VAL A 85 2.26 2.33 -0.09
N ALA A 86 3.17 2.25 -1.06
CA ALA A 86 3.40 1.03 -1.82
C ALA A 86 4.02 -0.09 -0.96
N ASP A 87 3.62 -1.33 -1.23
CA ASP A 87 4.22 -2.52 -0.64
C ASP A 87 5.51 -2.91 -1.38
N ILE A 88 6.64 -2.91 -0.67
CA ILE A 88 7.96 -3.27 -1.19
C ILE A 88 8.27 -4.72 -0.80
N SER A 89 8.30 -5.59 -1.81
CA SER A 89 8.47 -7.04 -1.65
C SER A 89 9.80 -7.49 -1.03
N THR A 90 10.78 -6.59 -0.92
CA THR A 90 12.10 -6.86 -0.34
C THR A 90 12.22 -6.40 1.12
N ARG A 91 11.20 -5.73 1.68
CA ARG A 91 11.21 -5.17 3.04
C ARG A 91 10.09 -5.77 3.90
N TRP A 92 10.47 -6.37 5.03
CA TRP A 92 9.60 -7.31 5.78
C TRP A 92 8.41 -6.64 6.45
N ASN A 93 8.53 -5.37 6.78
CA ASN A 93 7.48 -4.57 7.38
C ASN A 93 6.73 -3.69 6.37
N SER A 94 7.03 -3.76 5.08
CA SER A 94 6.38 -2.89 4.10
C SER A 94 4.89 -3.18 3.99
N THR A 95 4.50 -4.45 3.97
CA THR A 95 3.10 -4.86 3.91
C THR A 95 2.34 -4.39 5.15
N TYR A 96 2.98 -4.49 6.32
CA TYR A 96 2.40 -4.00 7.57
C TYR A 96 2.12 -2.49 7.52
N TYR A 97 3.10 -1.67 7.14
CA TYR A 97 2.90 -0.22 7.07
C TYR A 97 1.89 0.19 6.00
N ALA A 98 1.86 -0.50 4.86
CA ALA A 98 0.86 -0.26 3.83
C ALA A 98 -0.56 -0.53 4.36
N TRP A 99 -0.76 -1.60 5.11
CA TRP A 99 -2.07 -1.97 5.65
C TRP A 99 -2.48 -1.08 6.83
N ASP A 100 -1.56 -0.77 7.74
CA ASP A 100 -1.79 0.20 8.82
C ASP A 100 -2.24 1.56 8.24
N ARG A 101 -1.61 1.99 7.14
CA ARG A 101 -2.03 3.19 6.41
C ARG A 101 -3.44 3.07 5.87
N LEU A 102 -3.79 1.96 5.21
CA LEU A 102 -5.14 1.72 4.68
C LEU A 102 -6.21 1.77 5.77
N ILE A 103 -5.93 1.20 6.94
CA ILE A 103 -6.84 1.23 8.09
C ILE A 103 -7.09 2.68 8.54
N LYS A 104 -6.04 3.49 8.65
CA LYS A 104 -6.14 4.91 9.05
C LYS A 104 -6.97 5.74 8.07
N ILE A 105 -6.89 5.47 6.77
CA ILE A 105 -7.61 6.23 5.74
C ILE A 105 -8.98 5.66 5.37
N LYS A 106 -9.38 4.52 5.97
CA LYS A 106 -10.60 3.79 5.61
C LYS A 106 -11.85 4.67 5.59
N GLY A 107 -12.01 5.56 6.58
CA GLY A 107 -13.15 6.48 6.65
C GLY A 107 -13.22 7.43 5.45
N TYR A 108 -12.08 7.97 5.03
CA TYR A 108 -11.99 8.84 3.86
C TYR A 108 -12.29 8.08 2.56
N ILE A 109 -11.85 6.82 2.45
CA ILE A 109 -12.18 5.96 1.30
C ILE A 109 -13.70 5.77 1.20
N GLN A 110 -14.40 5.54 2.32
CA GLN A 110 -15.85 5.38 2.34
C GLN A 110 -16.58 6.64 1.87
N ILE A 111 -16.14 7.82 2.34
CA ILE A 111 -16.69 9.11 1.90
C ILE A 111 -16.44 9.31 0.39
N LEU A 112 -15.22 9.01 -0.07
CA LEU A 112 -14.85 9.15 -1.48
C LEU A 112 -15.71 8.27 -2.40
N ILE A 113 -16.03 7.03 -1.99
CA ILE A 113 -16.92 6.15 -2.77
C ILE A 113 -18.27 6.81 -2.99
N VAL A 114 -18.87 7.36 -1.93
CA VAL A 114 -20.17 8.05 -2.00
C VAL A 114 -20.09 9.28 -2.91
N GLU A 115 -19.04 10.10 -2.79
CA GLU A 115 -18.85 11.28 -3.65
C GLU A 115 -18.70 10.90 -5.12
N LEU A 116 -17.92 9.85 -5.43
CA LEU A 116 -17.68 9.41 -6.81
C LEU A 116 -18.91 8.79 -7.46
N VAL A 117 -19.66 7.96 -6.73
CA VAL A 117 -20.86 7.29 -7.26
C VAL A 117 -22.00 8.27 -7.53
N ASN A 118 -22.14 9.28 -6.67
CA ASN A 118 -23.19 10.30 -6.78
C ASN A 118 -22.84 11.46 -7.72
N ASN A 119 -21.64 11.49 -8.30
CA ASN A 119 -21.23 12.57 -9.19
C ASN A 119 -21.97 12.50 -10.53
N GLU A 120 -23.06 13.25 -10.69
CA GLU A 120 -23.92 13.21 -11.90
C GLU A 120 -23.25 13.70 -13.18
N SER A 121 -22.26 14.58 -13.08
CA SER A 121 -21.61 15.22 -14.23
C SER A 121 -20.41 14.44 -14.78
N ASP A 122 -19.70 13.67 -13.95
CA ASP A 122 -18.51 12.89 -14.35
C ASP A 122 -18.80 11.39 -14.40
N THR A 123 -19.10 10.88 -15.60
CA THR A 123 -19.33 9.44 -15.81
C THR A 123 -18.12 8.57 -15.48
N ASP A 124 -16.90 9.10 -15.61
CA ASP A 124 -15.68 8.37 -15.28
C ASP A 124 -15.44 8.35 -13.76
N ALA A 125 -15.80 9.41 -13.04
CA ALA A 125 -15.88 9.38 -11.58
C ALA A 125 -16.83 8.28 -11.09
N LYS A 126 -18.02 8.16 -11.69
CA LYS A 126 -18.96 7.07 -11.34
C LYS A 126 -18.37 5.69 -11.56
N LYS A 127 -17.66 5.47 -12.68
CA LYS A 127 -16.98 4.21 -12.98
C LYS A 127 -15.87 3.91 -11.96
N ASP A 128 -15.05 4.91 -11.64
CA ASP A 128 -14.00 4.82 -10.62
C ASP A 128 -14.59 4.47 -9.25
N GLY A 129 -15.70 5.11 -8.86
CA GLY A 129 -16.42 4.84 -7.60
C GLY A 129 -16.93 3.40 -7.53
N LYS A 130 -17.58 2.91 -8.59
CA LYS A 130 -18.02 1.50 -8.69
C LYS A 130 -16.85 0.51 -8.66
N GLN A 131 -15.72 0.85 -9.31
CA GLN A 131 -14.51 0.04 -9.26
C GLN A 131 -13.97 -0.04 -7.83
N LEU A 132 -13.91 1.10 -7.13
CA LEU A 132 -13.43 1.19 -5.76
C LEU A 132 -14.32 0.42 -4.78
N GLU A 133 -15.65 0.53 -4.93
CA GLU A 133 -16.62 -0.24 -4.15
C GLU A 133 -16.43 -1.74 -4.33
N LYS A 134 -16.23 -2.22 -5.57
CA LYS A 134 -15.93 -3.62 -5.87
C LYS A 134 -14.61 -4.12 -5.27
N ILE A 135 -13.64 -3.24 -5.04
CA ILE A 135 -12.38 -3.59 -4.37
C ILE A 135 -12.60 -3.71 -2.86
N MET A 136 -13.50 -2.90 -2.28
CA MET A 136 -13.79 -2.84 -0.84
C MET A 136 -14.74 -3.94 -0.33
N LEU A 137 -15.72 -4.35 -1.15
CA LEU A 137 -16.59 -5.53 -0.93
C LEU A 137 -15.84 -6.80 -1.27
#